data_AF-A0A7W0ANN5-F1
#
_entry.id   AF-A0A7W0ANN5-F1
#
_cell.length_a   1.000
_cell.length_b   1.000
_cell.length_c   1.000
_cell.angle_alpha   90.00
_cell.angle_beta   90.00
_cell.angle_gamma   90.00
#
_symmetry.space_group_name_H-M   'P 1'
#
loop_
_entity.id
_entity.type
_entity.pdbx_description
1 polymer ?
#
loop_
_entity_poly.entity_id
_entity_poly.type
_entity_poly.pdbx_seq_one_letter_code
_entity_poly.pdbx_strand_id
1 'polypeptide(L)'
;MASLVRILAVIAAAIVALSFVFFVVDQSAEGSENQVRSLEDKGERASSDAVIDTINPGPKIERLRERSHSDIREYIDDGNDILLSPFASIIDSGNAWARRLVPGAIGILLYGVLGMLLANALPGPKHDVRDWREAHS
;
A
#
# COMPACT_ATOMS: atom_id res chain seq x y z
N MET A 1 -10.13 22.52 -3.27
CA MET A 1 -10.70 21.15 -3.32
C MET A 1 -9.90 20.24 -4.24
N ALA A 2 -9.74 20.58 -5.54
CA ALA A 2 -8.95 19.78 -6.48
C ALA A 2 -7.54 19.41 -5.97
N SER A 3 -6.76 20.38 -5.47
CA SER A 3 -5.39 20.13 -4.97
C SER A 3 -5.35 19.18 -3.77
N LEU A 4 -6.35 19.25 -2.88
CA LEU A 4 -6.43 18.36 -1.72
C LEU A 4 -6.70 16.91 -2.18
N VAL A 5 -7.64 16.72 -3.11
CA VAL A 5 -7.93 15.39 -3.68
C VAL A 5 -6.71 14.82 -4.40
N ARG A 6 -5.95 15.65 -5.15
CA ARG A 6 -4.68 15.21 -5.77
C ARG A 6 -3.68 14.73 -4.72
N ILE A 7 -3.46 15.52 -3.66
CA ILE A 7 -2.50 15.16 -2.61
C ILE A 7 -2.91 13.84 -1.95
N LEU A 8 -4.18 13.68 -1.59
CA LEU A 8 -4.69 12.44 -0.98
C LEU A 8 -4.56 11.24 -1.92
N ALA A 9 -4.87 11.41 -3.21
CA ALA A 9 -4.70 10.38 -4.23
C ALA A 9 -3.24 9.93 -4.38
N VAL A 10 -2.29 10.89 -4.40
CA VAL A 10 -0.85 10.57 -4.44
C VAL A 10 -0.42 9.83 -3.19
N ILE A 11 -0.80 10.31 -2.00
CA ILE A 11 -0.40 9.69 -0.74
C ILE A 11 -0.95 8.26 -0.65
N ALA A 12 -2.22 8.04 -0.96
CA ALA A 12 -2.83 6.71 -0.94
C ALA A 12 -2.14 5.75 -1.92
N ALA A 13 -1.86 6.21 -3.15
CA ALA A 13 -1.15 5.40 -4.13
C ALA A 13 0.29 5.10 -3.69
N ALA A 14 0.98 6.07 -3.07
CA ALA A 14 2.34 5.89 -2.57
C ALA A 14 2.40 4.88 -1.43
N ILE A 15 1.47 4.92 -0.47
CA ILE A 15 1.37 3.95 0.63
C ILE A 15 1.21 2.53 0.07
N VAL A 16 0.24 2.32 -0.82
CA VAL A 16 -0.01 1.00 -1.43
C VAL A 16 1.21 0.50 -2.21
N ALA A 17 1.87 1.38 -2.98
CA ALA A 17 3.06 1.01 -3.74
C ALA A 17 4.25 0.65 -2.83
N LEU A 18 4.50 1.42 -1.76
CA LEU A 18 5.59 1.17 -0.83
C LEU A 18 5.39 -0.13 -0.05
N SER A 19 4.19 -0.38 0.50
CA SER A 19 3.87 -1.67 1.13
C SER A 19 4.08 -2.85 0.17
N PHE A 20 3.69 -2.70 -1.09
CA PHE A 20 3.92 -3.76 -2.08
C PHE A 20 5.41 -4.00 -2.34
N VAL A 21 6.23 -2.95 -2.40
CA VAL A 21 7.69 -3.10 -2.53
C VAL A 21 8.27 -3.86 -1.33
N PHE A 22 7.86 -3.53 -0.11
CA PHE A 22 8.31 -4.25 1.09
C PHE A 22 7.90 -5.73 1.07
N PHE A 23 6.65 -6.03 0.69
CA PHE A 23 6.20 -7.41 0.50
C PHE A 23 7.07 -8.17 -0.51
N VAL A 24 7.43 -7.56 -1.65
CA VAL A 24 8.29 -8.20 -2.66
C VAL A 24 9.69 -8.47 -2.11
N VAL A 25 10.25 -7.55 -1.31
CA VAL A 25 11.55 -7.75 -0.64
C VAL A 25 11.50 -8.95 0.29
N ASP A 26 10.46 -9.07 1.11
CA ASP A 26 10.31 -10.19 2.04
C ASP A 26 10.14 -11.52 1.32
N GLN A 27 9.30 -11.58 0.29
CA GLN A 27 9.14 -12.79 -0.52
C GLN A 27 10.44 -13.22 -1.20
N SER A 28 11.30 -12.26 -1.56
CA SER A 28 12.62 -12.54 -2.14
C SER A 28 13.60 -13.08 -1.10
N ALA A 29 13.57 -12.53 0.12
CA ALA A 29 14.38 -13.01 1.24
C ALA A 29 13.97 -14.43 1.67
N GLU A 30 12.68 -14.71 1.82
CA GLU A 30 12.15 -16.04 2.12
C GLU A 30 12.59 -17.08 1.08
N GLY A 31 12.53 -16.72 -0.21
CA GLY A 31 12.95 -17.59 -1.30
C GLY A 31 14.43 -17.99 -1.17
N SER A 32 15.28 -17.08 -0.72
CA SER A 32 16.71 -17.31 -0.53
C SER A 32 16.98 -18.20 0.69
N GLU A 33 16.38 -17.90 1.84
CA GLU A 33 16.60 -18.67 3.08
C GLU A 33 16.08 -20.11 2.97
N ASN A 34 14.95 -20.31 2.31
CA ASN A 34 14.39 -21.64 2.08
C ASN A 34 15.25 -22.49 1.14
N GLN A 35 15.94 -21.88 0.17
CA GLN A 35 16.90 -22.60 -0.69
C GLN A 35 18.12 -23.06 0.11
N VAL A 36 18.67 -22.19 0.96
CA VAL A 36 19.83 -22.55 1.81
C VAL A 36 19.46 -23.67 2.80
N ARG A 37 18.31 -23.59 3.46
CA ARG A 37 17.86 -24.66 4.39
C ARG A 37 17.53 -25.98 3.71
N SER A 38 16.99 -25.94 2.49
CA SER A 38 16.77 -27.15 1.69
C SER A 38 18.08 -27.84 1.30
N LEU A 39 19.18 -27.09 1.18
CA LEU A 39 20.52 -27.66 0.96
C LEU A 39 21.14 -28.19 2.26
N GLU A 40 20.76 -27.63 3.42
CA GLU A 40 21.19 -28.06 4.75
C GLU A 40 20.36 -29.22 5.35
N ASP A 41 19.40 -29.80 4.60
CA ASP A 41 18.52 -30.92 5.01
C ASP A 41 17.74 -30.69 6.33
N LYS A 42 17.55 -29.42 6.73
CA LYS A 42 16.68 -29.03 7.84
C LYS A 42 15.24 -28.90 7.31
N GLY A 43 14.59 -30.04 7.15
CA GLY A 43 13.33 -30.26 6.43
C GLY A 43 12.04 -29.59 6.94
N GLU A 44 12.08 -28.47 7.65
CA GLU A 44 10.89 -27.70 7.99
C GLU A 44 10.95 -26.30 7.37
N ARG A 45 10.03 -26.02 6.43
CA ARG A 45 9.79 -24.67 5.91
C ARG A 45 9.41 -23.79 7.11
N ALA A 46 10.13 -22.69 7.31
CA ALA A 46 9.71 -21.70 8.30
C ALA A 46 8.29 -21.26 7.96
N SER A 47 7.45 -21.11 8.98
CA SER A 47 6.16 -20.45 8.93
C SER A 47 6.31 -19.20 8.05
N SER A 48 5.68 -19.20 6.88
CA SER A 48 6.03 -18.21 5.87
C SER A 48 5.70 -16.81 6.36
N ASP A 49 6.63 -15.87 6.25
CA ASP A 49 6.40 -14.44 6.50
C ASP A 49 5.25 -13.90 5.63
N ALA A 50 4.93 -14.58 4.52
CA ALA A 50 3.67 -14.42 3.78
C ALA A 50 2.38 -14.49 4.65
N VAL A 51 2.41 -15.12 5.82
CA VAL A 51 1.28 -15.17 6.77
C VAL A 51 1.23 -13.91 7.64
N ILE A 52 2.37 -13.33 7.99
CA ILE A 52 2.41 -12.05 8.73
C ILE A 52 2.07 -10.87 7.82
N ASP A 53 2.41 -10.97 6.54
CA ASP A 53 2.09 -10.00 5.50
C ASP A 53 0.66 -10.15 4.93
N THR A 54 -0.33 -10.43 5.77
CA THR A 54 -1.74 -10.43 5.33
C THR A 54 -2.38 -9.04 5.46
N ILE A 55 -3.32 -8.73 4.57
CA ILE A 55 -4.07 -7.46 4.65
C ILE A 55 -5.01 -7.51 5.85
N ASN A 56 -4.95 -6.49 6.69
CA ASN A 56 -5.78 -6.35 7.90
C ASN A 56 -5.71 -7.61 8.78
N PRO A 57 -4.51 -7.94 9.29
CA PRO A 57 -4.29 -9.17 10.02
C PRO A 57 -5.03 -9.17 11.36
N GLY A 58 -5.33 -10.38 11.86
CA GLY A 58 -5.88 -10.52 13.20
C GLY A 58 -4.84 -10.16 14.29
N PRO A 59 -5.26 -9.87 15.54
CA PRO A 59 -4.38 -9.35 16.60
C PRO A 59 -3.18 -10.23 16.99
N LYS A 60 -3.19 -11.51 16.63
CA LYS A 60 -2.05 -12.42 16.89
C LYS A 60 -0.98 -12.27 15.82
N ILE A 61 -1.39 -12.10 14.57
CA ILE A 61 -0.52 -11.94 13.42
C ILE A 61 0.08 -10.54 13.42
N GLU A 62 -0.70 -9.52 13.77
CA GLU A 62 -0.24 -8.14 13.96
C GLU A 62 0.98 -8.06 14.91
N ARG A 63 0.85 -8.65 16.11
CA ARG A 63 1.95 -8.68 17.09
C ARG A 63 3.20 -9.46 16.65
N LEU A 64 3.09 -10.30 15.62
CA LEU A 64 4.25 -10.96 15.03
C LEU A 64 4.89 -10.04 13.99
N ARG A 65 4.08 -9.39 13.15
CA ARG A 65 4.50 -8.39 12.18
C ARG A 65 5.27 -7.24 12.83
N GLU A 66 4.71 -6.66 13.90
CA GLU A 66 5.33 -5.58 14.68
C GLU A 66 6.71 -5.94 15.26
N ARG A 67 7.01 -7.23 15.48
CA ARG A 67 8.33 -7.67 16.00
C ARG A 67 9.35 -7.85 14.90
N SER A 68 8.89 -8.17 13.69
CA SER A 68 9.74 -8.43 12.53
C SER A 68 10.04 -7.15 11.75
N HIS A 69 9.14 -6.17 11.78
CA HIS A 69 9.23 -4.94 11.00
C HIS A 69 9.69 -3.74 11.84
N SER A 70 10.33 -2.77 11.17
CA SER A 70 10.63 -1.48 11.78
C SER A 70 9.37 -0.62 11.92
N ASP A 71 9.33 0.26 12.91
CA ASP A 71 8.20 1.18 13.14
C ASP A 71 7.74 1.93 11.87
N ILE A 72 8.67 2.42 11.04
CA ILE A 72 8.34 3.17 9.81
C ILE A 72 7.61 2.27 8.80
N ARG A 73 8.05 1.01 8.67
CA ARG A 73 7.42 0.02 7.80
C ARG A 73 6.01 -0.29 8.31
N GLU A 74 5.86 -0.46 9.61
CA GLU A 74 4.57 -0.75 10.22
C GLU A 74 3.54 0.36 9.95
N TYR A 75 3.92 1.64 10.09
CA TYR A 75 3.03 2.75 9.73
C TYR A 75 2.57 2.73 8.27
N ILE A 76 3.42 2.26 7.35
CA ILE A 76 3.08 2.14 5.93
C ILE A 76 2.14 0.95 5.73
N ASP A 77 2.42 -0.18 6.36
CA ASP A 77 1.60 -1.39 6.27
C ASP A 77 0.21 -1.22 6.91
N ASP A 78 0.11 -0.56 8.06
CA ASP A 78 -1.16 -0.16 8.68
C ASP A 78 -1.99 0.77 7.78
N GLY A 79 -1.33 1.77 7.19
CA GLY A 79 -1.97 2.67 6.23
C GLY A 79 -2.50 1.92 5.02
N ASN A 80 -1.71 0.98 4.49
CA ASN A 80 -2.11 0.11 3.41
C ASN A 80 -3.29 -0.80 3.81
N ASP A 81 -3.29 -1.36 5.01
CA ASP A 81 -4.35 -2.24 5.52
C ASP A 81 -5.68 -1.50 5.63
N ILE A 82 -5.67 -0.25 6.11
CA ILE A 82 -6.86 0.60 6.12
C ILE A 82 -7.36 0.84 4.69
N LEU A 83 -6.48 1.23 3.78
CA LEU A 83 -6.82 1.55 2.38
C LEU A 83 -7.36 0.33 1.62
N LEU A 84 -6.82 -0.86 1.89
CA LEU A 84 -7.18 -2.10 1.20
C LEU A 84 -8.23 -2.94 1.95
N SER A 85 -8.58 -2.60 3.19
CA SER A 85 -9.60 -3.31 3.97
C SER A 85 -10.92 -3.56 3.22
N PRO A 86 -11.46 -2.64 2.39
CA PRO A 86 -12.70 -2.90 1.65
C PRO A 86 -12.54 -3.97 0.55
N PHE A 87 -11.30 -4.27 0.16
CA PHE A 87 -10.96 -5.22 -0.90
C PHE A 87 -10.39 -6.53 -0.36
N ALA A 88 -10.19 -6.65 0.96
CA ALA A 88 -9.54 -7.79 1.60
C ALA A 88 -10.26 -9.11 1.34
N SER A 89 -11.59 -9.08 1.17
CA SER A 89 -12.40 -10.28 0.92
C SER A 89 -12.56 -10.64 -0.57
N ILE A 90 -11.98 -9.88 -1.50
CA ILE A 90 -12.13 -10.14 -2.95
C ILE A 90 -11.44 -11.44 -3.35
N ILE A 91 -10.35 -11.79 -2.67
CA ILE A 91 -9.58 -13.02 -2.94
C ILE A 91 -9.49 -13.86 -1.68
N ASP A 92 -10.02 -15.07 -1.76
CA ASP A 92 -9.73 -16.14 -0.82
C ASP A 92 -8.81 -17.17 -1.50
N SER A 93 -7.51 -16.91 -1.47
CA SER A 93 -6.48 -17.77 -2.07
C SER A 93 -5.41 -18.09 -1.04
N GLY A 94 -4.83 -19.30 -1.06
CA GLY A 94 -3.63 -19.59 -0.26
C GLY A 94 -2.36 -18.89 -0.75
N ASN A 95 -2.41 -18.21 -1.90
CA ASN A 95 -1.25 -17.56 -2.50
C ASN A 95 -1.11 -16.09 -2.01
N ALA A 96 -0.02 -15.80 -1.32
CA ALA A 96 0.28 -14.46 -0.79
C ALA A 96 0.36 -13.38 -1.87
N TRP A 97 0.92 -13.71 -3.05
CA TRP A 97 0.98 -12.78 -4.17
C TRP A 97 -0.41 -12.38 -4.65
N ALA A 98 -1.35 -13.32 -4.74
CA ALA A 98 -2.72 -13.00 -5.14
C ALA A 98 -3.41 -12.11 -4.10
N ARG A 99 -3.21 -12.41 -2.80
CA ARG A 99 -3.75 -11.60 -1.69
C ARG A 99 -3.22 -10.17 -1.66
N ARG A 100 -1.99 -9.93 -2.12
CA ARG A 100 -1.39 -8.58 -2.14
C ARG A 100 -1.60 -7.86 -3.46
N LEU A 101 -1.32 -8.52 -4.58
CA LEU A 101 -1.28 -7.89 -5.90
C LEU A 101 -2.68 -7.48 -6.37
N VAL A 102 -3.72 -8.28 -6.14
CA VAL A 102 -5.05 -7.95 -6.65
C VAL A 102 -5.70 -6.81 -5.87
N PRO A 103 -5.82 -6.86 -4.53
CA PRO A 103 -6.30 -5.72 -3.77
C PRO A 103 -5.42 -4.48 -3.96
N GLY A 104 -4.10 -4.63 -4.02
CA GLY A 104 -3.17 -3.52 -4.28
C GLY A 104 -3.38 -2.86 -5.64
N ALA A 105 -3.54 -3.66 -6.70
CA ALA A 105 -3.82 -3.15 -8.05
C ALA A 105 -5.17 -2.42 -8.10
N ILE A 106 -6.21 -2.96 -7.45
CA ILE A 106 -7.50 -2.29 -7.31
C ILE A 106 -7.34 -0.96 -6.55
N GLY A 107 -6.59 -0.95 -5.45
CA GLY A 107 -6.28 0.25 -4.67
C GLY A 107 -5.58 1.33 -5.50
N ILE A 108 -4.57 0.98 -6.29
CA ILE A 108 -3.88 1.93 -7.18
C ILE A 108 -4.83 2.49 -8.25
N LEU A 109 -5.69 1.65 -8.84
CA LEU A 109 -6.65 2.11 -9.84
C LEU A 109 -7.69 3.06 -9.23
N LEU A 110 -8.22 2.75 -8.05
CA LEU A 110 -9.24 3.55 -7.39
C LEU A 110 -8.68 4.83 -6.78
N TYR A 111 -7.64 4.73 -5.94
CA TYR A 111 -7.12 5.87 -5.20
C TYR A 111 -6.13 6.70 -6.02
N GLY A 112 -5.34 6.05 -6.88
CA GLY A 112 -4.40 6.73 -7.76
C GLY A 112 -5.07 7.27 -9.02
N VAL A 113 -5.47 6.38 -9.92
CA VAL A 113 -5.97 6.77 -11.26
C VAL A 113 -7.30 7.50 -11.16
N LEU A 114 -8.32 6.90 -10.54
CA LEU A 114 -9.63 7.51 -10.43
C LEU A 114 -9.61 8.73 -9.50
N GLY A 115 -8.85 8.69 -8.41
CA GLY A 115 -8.62 9.85 -7.54
C GLY A 115 -8.05 11.05 -8.30
N MET A 116 -7.07 10.82 -9.18
CA MET A 116 -6.51 11.87 -10.05
C MET A 116 -7.49 12.40 -11.08
N LEU A 117 -8.24 11.51 -11.73
CA LEU A 117 -9.28 11.90 -12.68
C LEU A 117 -10.36 12.76 -11.99
N LEU A 118 -10.81 12.36 -10.80
CA LEU A 118 -11.76 13.13 -9.99
C LEU A 118 -11.20 14.50 -9.64
N ALA A 119 -9.93 14.57 -9.23
CA ALA A 119 -9.30 15.83 -8.89
C ALA A 119 -9.20 16.79 -10.10
N ASN A 120 -9.02 16.25 -11.31
CA ASN A 120 -9.03 17.03 -12.55
C ASN A 120 -10.42 17.49 -12.98
N ALA A 121 -11.47 16.76 -12.60
CA ALA A 121 -12.85 17.14 -12.88
C ALA A 121 -13.37 18.25 -11.95
N LEU A 122 -12.70 18.50 -10.81
CA LEU A 122 -13.11 19.54 -9.86
C LEU A 122 -12.71 20.95 -10.34
N PRO A 123 -13.53 21.98 -10.09
CA PRO A 123 -13.20 23.36 -10.44
C PRO A 123 -11.88 23.79 -9.78
N GLY A 124 -10.98 24.36 -10.59
CA GLY A 124 -9.77 24.99 -10.10
C GLY A 124 -10.09 26.26 -9.30
N PRO A 125 -9.20 26.70 -8.41
CA PRO A 125 -9.33 28.02 -7.79
C PRO A 125 -9.44 29.07 -8.91
N LYS A 126 -10.48 29.91 -8.86
CA LYS A 126 -10.56 31.08 -9.74
C LYS A 126 -9.37 31.95 -9.38
N HIS A 127 -8.38 32.02 -10.26
CA HIS A 127 -7.35 33.04 -10.14
C HIS A 127 -8.04 34.38 -10.39
N ASP A 128 -8.31 35.12 -9.32
CA ASP A 128 -8.66 36.52 -9.43
C ASP A 128 -7.40 37.26 -9.87
N VAL A 129 -7.24 37.39 -11.19
CA VAL A 129 -6.17 38.18 -11.78
C VAL A 129 -6.55 39.63 -11.50
N ARG A 130 -6.20 40.13 -10.32
CA ARG A 130 -6.27 41.55 -10.02
C ARG A 130 -5.36 42.25 -11.01
N ASP A 131 -5.97 42.87 -12.02
CA ASP A 131 -5.24 43.64 -13.01
C ASP A 131 -4.56 44.79 -12.25
N TRP A 132 -3.23 44.82 -12.28
CA TRP A 132 -2.44 45.83 -11.56
C TRP A 132 -2.73 47.26 -12.05
N ARG A 133 -3.40 47.37 -13.21
CA ARG A 133 -3.93 48.61 -13.78
C ARG A 133 -5.05 49.24 -12.96
N GLU A 134 -5.72 48.48 -12.10
CA GLU A 134 -6.81 48.98 -11.23
C GLU A 134 -6.31 49.49 -9.87
N ALA A 135 -5.01 49.39 -9.57
CA ALA A 135 -4.46 49.77 -8.27
C ALA A 135 -4.18 51.28 -8.09
N HIS A 136 -4.39 52.11 -9.12
CA HIS A 136 -3.97 53.52 -9.15
C HIS A 136 -5.09 54.54 -9.43
N SER A 137 -6.37 54.17 -9.27
CA SER A 137 -7.51 55.11 -9.37
C SER A 137 -8.12 55.42 -8.02
#